data_AF-A0A8S2FJ38-F1
#
_entry.id   AF-A0A8S2FJ38-F1
#
_cell.length_a   1.000
_cell.length_b   1.000
_cell.length_c   1.000
_cell.angle_alpha   90.00
_cell.angle_beta   90.00
_cell.angle_gamma   90.00
#
_symmetry.space_group_name_H-M   'P 1'
#
loop_
_entity.id
_entity.type
_entity.pdbx_description
1 polymer ?
#
loop_
_entity_poly.entity_id
_entity_poly.type
_entity_poly.pdbx_seq_one_letter_code
_entity_poly.pdbx_strand_id
1 'polypeptide(L)'
;MEQHTSRQAQSQLVSLNRDEQISYNSDDNLSGGLHLMIAHGSIMIFAWILIVPTGILVARYFKKIIFTKDRKLCGEAIWFAFHRLLMSTVAILTIVGFLFIFAYKQGSWTKRSSSTKSEFAHSITGIIIISFTFLQPIIALFRCHPESRYRFIYNGIHGFIGFSIFILSIVTLFLAMHFAQFVSFKKFGQGILIGWAIWVGLAFILFEFIEFLFITKKISAAELESRESETIRLKFAAMNSRTLPTIPVSNEKPKRTQLKDGLKIVLLVVHILVALSFTLALVIKLRKKY
;
A
#
# COMPACT_ATOMS: atom_id res chain seq x y z
N MET A 1 -61.56 -27.89 35.30
CA MET A 1 -61.33 -26.68 34.48
C MET A 1 -59.98 -26.05 34.79
N GLU A 2 -59.62 -25.84 36.06
CA GLU A 2 -58.34 -25.23 36.49
C GLU A 2 -57.06 -25.90 35.95
N GLN A 3 -57.02 -27.23 35.87
CA GLN A 3 -55.84 -27.96 35.42
C GLN A 3 -55.52 -27.78 33.92
N HIS A 4 -56.52 -27.42 33.11
CA HIS A 4 -56.35 -27.08 31.70
C HIS A 4 -55.80 -25.67 31.53
N THR A 5 -56.27 -24.74 32.36
CA THR A 5 -55.85 -23.33 32.37
C THR A 5 -54.38 -23.17 32.79
N SER A 6 -53.92 -23.94 33.79
CA SER A 6 -52.52 -23.92 34.23
C SER A 6 -51.54 -24.46 33.19
N ARG A 7 -51.91 -25.53 32.46
CA ARG A 7 -51.11 -26.07 31.35
C ARG A 7 -51.01 -25.08 30.19
N GLN A 8 -52.08 -24.36 29.87
CA GLN A 8 -52.05 -23.32 28.83
C GLN A 8 -51.15 -22.15 29.22
N ALA A 9 -51.23 -21.66 30.46
CA ALA A 9 -50.35 -20.59 30.95
C ALA A 9 -48.86 -21.01 30.92
N GLN A 10 -48.55 -22.25 31.33
CA GLN A 10 -47.17 -22.74 31.30
C GLN A 10 -46.64 -22.93 29.88
N SER A 11 -47.49 -23.36 28.93
CA SER A 11 -47.10 -23.44 27.52
C SER A 11 -46.81 -22.06 26.91
N GLN A 12 -47.58 -21.02 27.30
CA GLN A 12 -47.36 -19.64 26.85
C GLN A 12 -46.06 -19.04 27.41
N LEU A 13 -45.74 -19.29 28.68
CA LEU A 13 -44.48 -18.84 29.27
C LEU A 13 -43.26 -19.50 28.60
N VAL A 14 -43.35 -20.78 28.26
CA VAL A 14 -42.28 -21.49 27.52
C VAL A 14 -42.11 -20.94 26.11
N SER A 15 -43.18 -20.56 25.42
CA SER A 15 -43.06 -19.90 24.10
C SER A 15 -42.46 -18.50 24.20
N LEU A 16 -42.85 -17.70 25.20
CA LEU A 16 -42.31 -16.35 25.39
C LEU A 16 -40.80 -16.38 25.68
N ASN A 17 -40.36 -17.27 26.58
CA ASN A 17 -38.93 -17.44 26.87
C ASN A 17 -38.13 -17.91 25.64
N ARG A 18 -38.74 -18.77 24.80
CA ARG A 18 -38.12 -19.22 23.56
C ARG A 18 -37.95 -18.08 22.56
N ASP A 19 -38.98 -17.27 22.38
CA ASP A 19 -38.96 -16.15 21.43
C ASP A 19 -37.97 -15.06 21.90
N GLU A 20 -37.90 -14.80 23.20
CA GLU A 20 -36.91 -13.90 23.80
C GLU A 20 -35.47 -14.41 23.61
N GLN A 21 -35.24 -15.70 23.84
CA GLN A 21 -33.92 -16.33 23.62
C GLN A 21 -33.52 -16.33 22.14
N ILE A 22 -34.47 -16.50 21.22
CA ILE A 22 -34.22 -16.39 19.77
C ILE A 22 -33.88 -14.94 19.40
N SER A 23 -34.61 -13.95 19.92
CA SER A 23 -34.30 -12.53 19.69
C SER A 23 -32.91 -12.18 20.21
N TYR A 24 -32.61 -12.56 21.44
CA TYR A 24 -31.31 -12.31 22.08
C TYR A 24 -30.14 -12.93 21.27
N ASN A 25 -30.27 -14.20 20.89
CA ASN A 25 -29.25 -14.86 20.06
C ASN A 25 -29.13 -14.23 18.66
N SER A 26 -30.22 -13.70 18.12
CA SER A 26 -30.20 -13.03 16.81
C SER A 26 -29.46 -11.70 16.87
N ASP A 27 -29.66 -10.92 17.94
CA ASP A 27 -28.99 -9.64 18.17
C ASP A 27 -27.49 -9.82 18.47
N ASP A 28 -27.13 -10.82 19.28
CA ASP A 28 -25.72 -11.17 19.54
C ASP A 28 -24.99 -11.63 18.27
N ASN A 29 -25.63 -12.46 17.44
CA ASN A 29 -25.05 -12.89 16.16
C ASN A 29 -24.94 -11.74 15.14
N LEU A 30 -25.91 -10.82 15.13
CA LEU A 30 -25.89 -9.65 14.27
C LEU A 30 -24.76 -8.68 14.69
N SER A 31 -24.59 -8.43 15.98
CA SER A 31 -23.52 -7.58 16.51
C SER A 31 -22.13 -8.19 16.27
N GLY A 32 -21.97 -9.49 16.54
CA GLY A 32 -20.73 -10.23 16.28
C GLY A 32 -20.36 -10.24 14.80
N GLY A 33 -21.33 -10.47 13.91
CA GLY A 33 -21.12 -10.41 12.46
C GLY A 33 -20.69 -9.02 11.99
N LEU A 34 -21.33 -7.97 12.49
CA LEU A 34 -21.00 -6.59 12.14
C LEU A 34 -19.56 -6.22 12.53
N HIS A 35 -19.09 -6.68 13.69
CA HIS A 35 -17.70 -6.49 14.13
C HIS A 35 -16.68 -7.11 13.17
N LEU A 36 -16.95 -8.31 12.62
CA LEU A 36 -16.08 -8.95 11.63
C LEU A 36 -16.00 -8.13 10.33
N MET A 37 -17.11 -7.59 9.86
CA MET A 37 -17.15 -6.72 8.67
C MET A 37 -16.34 -5.43 8.89
N ILE A 38 -16.47 -4.81 10.05
CA ILE A 38 -15.71 -3.60 10.42
C ILE A 38 -14.22 -3.91 10.56
N ALA A 39 -13.87 -5.04 11.17
CA ALA A 39 -12.49 -5.50 11.30
C ALA A 39 -11.85 -5.74 9.92
N HIS A 40 -12.56 -6.41 9.01
CA HIS A 40 -12.14 -6.56 7.61
C HIS A 40 -11.86 -5.19 6.97
N GLY A 41 -12.84 -4.27 7.02
CA GLY A 41 -12.69 -2.94 6.43
C GLY A 41 -11.51 -2.17 7.03
N SER A 42 -11.34 -2.22 8.35
CA SER A 42 -10.26 -1.52 9.06
C SER A 42 -8.88 -2.04 8.68
N ILE A 43 -8.71 -3.36 8.62
CA ILE A 43 -7.46 -3.99 8.21
C ILE A 43 -7.13 -3.69 6.75
N MET A 44 -8.13 -3.75 5.86
CA MET A 44 -7.95 -3.44 4.44
C MET A 44 -7.59 -1.97 4.23
N ILE A 45 -8.25 -1.04 4.92
CA ILE A 45 -7.91 0.38 4.91
C ILE A 45 -6.45 0.57 5.39
N PHE A 46 -6.05 -0.04 6.50
CA PHE A 46 -4.69 0.08 7.01
C PHE A 46 -3.65 -0.47 6.03
N ALA A 47 -3.86 -1.69 5.50
CA ALA A 47 -2.93 -2.31 4.56
C ALA A 47 -2.79 -1.51 3.26
N TRP A 48 -3.91 -1.14 2.63
CA TRP A 48 -3.93 -0.60 1.27
C TRP A 48 -3.75 0.92 1.18
N ILE A 49 -4.15 1.68 2.21
CA ILE A 49 -4.00 3.16 2.23
C ILE A 49 -2.64 3.59 2.77
N LEU A 50 -2.09 2.86 3.74
CA LEU A 50 -0.82 3.21 4.38
C LEU A 50 0.35 2.37 3.89
N ILE A 51 0.28 1.04 4.06
CA ILE A 51 1.46 0.18 3.91
C ILE A 51 1.84 0.01 2.42
N VAL A 52 0.87 -0.26 1.54
CA VAL A 52 1.11 -0.48 0.11
C VAL A 52 1.79 0.72 -0.57
N PRO A 53 1.23 1.95 -0.58
CA PRO A 53 1.87 3.08 -1.24
C PRO A 53 3.25 3.38 -0.63
N THR A 54 3.41 3.27 0.69
CA THR A 54 4.71 3.41 1.35
C THR A 54 5.73 2.40 0.80
N GLY A 55 5.37 1.13 0.70
CA GLY A 55 6.26 0.09 0.18
C GLY A 55 6.58 0.25 -1.31
N ILE A 56 5.67 0.79 -2.11
CA ILE A 56 5.94 1.14 -3.52
C ILE A 56 6.93 2.30 -3.61
N LEU A 57 6.74 3.37 -2.83
CA LEU A 57 7.66 4.51 -2.79
C LEU A 57 9.08 4.08 -2.37
N VAL A 58 9.19 3.23 -1.35
CA VAL A 58 10.47 2.63 -0.92
C VAL A 58 11.13 1.86 -2.06
N ALA A 59 10.41 0.95 -2.73
CA ALA A 59 10.96 0.17 -3.83
C ALA A 59 11.33 0.99 -5.07
N ARG A 60 10.69 2.15 -5.28
CA ARG A 60 10.93 2.99 -6.46
C ARG A 60 12.06 3.99 -6.23
N TYR A 61 12.03 4.75 -5.14
CA TYR A 61 12.90 5.92 -4.95
C TYR A 61 14.08 5.70 -4.01
N PHE A 62 14.05 4.65 -3.19
CA PHE A 62 15.06 4.37 -2.17
C PHE A 62 16.06 3.29 -2.57
N LYS A 63 15.90 2.68 -3.75
CA LYS A 63 16.90 1.79 -4.36
C LYS A 63 18.29 2.39 -4.23
N LYS A 64 18.53 3.55 -4.87
CA LYS A 64 19.85 4.20 -5.01
C LYS A 64 20.37 4.92 -3.77
N ILE A 65 19.48 5.37 -2.88
CA ILE A 65 19.84 6.08 -1.64
C ILE A 65 20.64 5.17 -0.72
N ILE A 66 20.17 3.92 -0.60
CA ILE A 66 20.70 2.95 0.36
C ILE A 66 21.67 1.95 -0.30
N PHE A 67 22.15 2.27 -1.51
CA PHE A 67 23.21 1.54 -2.23
C PHE A 67 24.63 2.03 -1.88
N THR A 68 24.86 2.67 -0.71
CA THR A 68 26.25 2.77 -0.20
C THR A 68 26.69 1.36 0.17
N LYS A 69 27.80 0.89 -0.41
CA LYS A 69 28.34 -0.48 -0.28
C LYS A 69 28.45 -1.00 1.16
N ASP A 70 28.40 -0.13 2.16
CA ASP A 70 28.66 -0.42 3.56
C ASP A 70 27.41 -0.57 4.45
N ARG A 71 26.19 -0.45 3.90
CA ARG A 71 24.94 -0.56 4.68
C ARG A 71 24.03 -1.65 4.11
N LYS A 72 24.34 -2.90 4.46
CA LYS A 72 23.46 -4.06 4.26
C LYS A 72 22.77 -4.41 5.57
N LEU A 73 21.48 -4.73 5.53
CA LEU A 73 20.79 -5.35 6.67
C LEU A 73 20.65 -6.84 6.34
N CYS A 74 21.28 -7.70 7.13
CA CYS A 74 21.30 -9.16 6.92
C CYS A 74 21.74 -9.59 5.51
N GLY A 75 22.76 -8.92 4.94
CA GLY A 75 23.31 -9.26 3.61
C GLY A 75 22.51 -8.72 2.42
N GLU A 76 21.33 -8.14 2.64
CA GLU A 76 20.47 -7.59 1.59
C GLU A 76 20.49 -6.05 1.57
N ALA A 77 20.13 -5.48 0.41
CA ALA A 77 19.94 -4.03 0.31
C ALA A 77 18.78 -3.59 1.23
N ILE A 78 19.00 -2.55 2.02
CA ILE A 78 18.05 -2.08 3.05
C ILE A 78 16.66 -1.78 2.47
N TRP A 79 16.60 -1.12 1.30
CA TRP A 79 15.33 -0.84 0.62
C TRP A 79 14.55 -2.13 0.31
N PHE A 80 15.26 -3.21 -0.04
CA PHE A 80 14.66 -4.49 -0.38
C PHE A 80 14.16 -5.20 0.87
N ALA A 81 14.92 -5.14 1.97
CA ALA A 81 14.48 -5.65 3.27
C ALA A 81 13.21 -4.94 3.75
N PHE A 82 13.16 -3.60 3.69
CA PHE A 82 11.97 -2.83 4.05
C PHE A 82 10.79 -3.09 3.12
N HIS A 83 10.99 -3.08 1.80
CA HIS A 83 9.92 -3.39 0.85
C HIS A 83 9.34 -4.79 1.08
N ARG A 84 10.21 -5.79 1.28
CA ARG A 84 9.79 -7.16 1.61
C ARG A 84 9.00 -7.21 2.91
N LEU A 85 9.49 -6.57 3.97
CA LEU A 85 8.79 -6.51 5.26
C LEU A 85 7.39 -5.90 5.12
N LEU A 86 7.29 -4.74 4.46
CA LEU A 86 6.02 -4.04 4.25
C LEU A 86 5.05 -4.89 3.41
N MET A 87 5.52 -5.46 2.28
CA MET A 87 4.66 -6.27 1.40
C MET A 87 4.26 -7.61 2.02
N SER A 88 5.14 -8.25 2.80
CA SER A 88 4.78 -9.44 3.59
C SER A 88 3.72 -9.11 4.64
N THR A 89 3.82 -7.95 5.29
CA THR A 89 2.81 -7.47 6.23
C THR A 89 1.46 -7.25 5.51
N VAL A 90 1.46 -6.64 4.32
CA VAL A 90 0.24 -6.48 3.50
C VAL A 90 -0.37 -7.83 3.16
N ALA A 91 0.42 -8.82 2.75
CA ALA A 91 -0.10 -10.15 2.42
C ALA A 91 -0.78 -10.82 3.63
N ILE A 92 -0.15 -10.76 4.82
CA ILE A 92 -0.71 -11.29 6.07
C ILE A 92 -2.00 -10.57 6.45
N LEU A 93 -2.00 -9.23 6.45
CA LEU A 93 -3.20 -8.45 6.75
C LEU A 93 -4.33 -8.71 5.74
N THR A 94 -3.98 -8.89 4.47
CA THR A 94 -4.95 -9.19 3.40
C THR A 94 -5.63 -10.54 3.63
N ILE A 95 -4.88 -11.59 3.99
CA ILE A 95 -5.52 -12.88 4.31
C ILE A 95 -6.33 -12.83 5.59
N VAL A 96 -5.85 -12.18 6.66
CA VAL A 96 -6.60 -12.04 7.91
C VAL A 96 -7.92 -11.29 7.67
N GLY A 97 -7.87 -10.15 6.97
CA GLY A 97 -9.08 -9.41 6.62
C GLY A 97 -10.01 -10.22 5.70
N PHE A 98 -9.47 -10.99 4.75
CA PHE A 98 -10.30 -11.89 3.93
C PHE A 98 -11.01 -12.96 4.78
N LEU A 99 -10.33 -13.56 5.75
CA LEU A 99 -10.93 -14.53 6.66
C LEU A 99 -12.07 -13.91 7.49
N PHE A 100 -11.94 -12.66 7.94
CA PHE A 100 -13.02 -11.98 8.65
C PHE A 100 -14.27 -11.77 7.80
N ILE A 101 -14.12 -11.31 6.55
CA ILE A 101 -15.30 -11.13 5.68
C ILE A 101 -15.88 -12.47 5.22
N PHE A 102 -15.03 -13.48 5.03
CA PHE A 102 -15.47 -14.84 4.71
C PHE A 102 -16.29 -15.45 5.85
N ALA A 103 -15.84 -15.28 7.10
CA ALA A 103 -16.57 -15.70 8.31
C ALA A 103 -17.88 -14.93 8.47
N TYR A 104 -17.87 -13.60 8.31
CA TYR A 104 -19.08 -12.76 8.34
C TYR A 104 -20.14 -13.23 7.33
N LYS A 105 -19.71 -13.56 6.10
CA LYS A 105 -20.59 -14.05 5.05
C LYS A 105 -20.89 -15.55 5.15
N GLN A 106 -20.38 -16.25 6.17
CA GLN A 106 -20.56 -17.69 6.36
C GLN A 106 -20.18 -18.51 5.11
N GLY A 107 -19.12 -18.09 4.42
CA GLY A 107 -18.67 -18.70 3.16
C GLY A 107 -19.56 -18.43 1.95
N SER A 108 -20.65 -17.68 2.09
CA SER A 108 -21.53 -17.34 0.96
C SER A 108 -20.93 -16.23 0.09
N TRP A 109 -21.04 -16.39 -1.23
CA TRP A 109 -20.67 -15.33 -2.16
C TRP A 109 -21.85 -14.38 -2.38
N THR A 110 -21.55 -13.09 -2.50
CA THR A 110 -22.59 -12.09 -2.80
C THR A 110 -23.17 -12.35 -4.19
N LYS A 111 -24.50 -12.50 -4.30
CA LYS A 111 -25.18 -12.68 -5.59
C LYS A 111 -25.34 -11.33 -6.28
N ARG A 112 -25.22 -11.33 -7.62
CA ARG A 112 -25.46 -10.12 -8.43
C ARG A 112 -26.95 -9.82 -8.49
N SER A 113 -27.35 -8.66 -7.99
CA SER A 113 -28.71 -8.10 -8.07
C SER A 113 -28.64 -6.60 -8.36
N SER A 114 -29.78 -5.97 -8.66
CA SER A 114 -29.88 -4.52 -8.85
C SER A 114 -29.43 -3.74 -7.60
N SER A 115 -29.72 -4.26 -6.40
CA SER A 115 -29.36 -3.66 -5.11
C SER A 115 -27.94 -3.96 -4.63
N THR A 116 -27.26 -4.97 -5.19
CA THR A 116 -25.95 -5.46 -4.71
C THR A 116 -24.84 -5.33 -5.75
N LYS A 117 -25.02 -4.51 -6.79
CA LYS A 117 -24.05 -4.36 -7.89
C LYS A 117 -22.64 -3.99 -7.39
N SER A 118 -22.54 -3.05 -6.46
CA SER A 118 -21.27 -2.59 -5.87
C SER A 118 -20.61 -3.67 -5.02
N GLU A 119 -21.38 -4.38 -4.20
CA GLU A 119 -20.91 -5.48 -3.37
C GLU A 119 -20.35 -6.64 -4.20
N PHE A 120 -21.06 -7.02 -5.27
CA PHE A 120 -20.59 -8.04 -6.21
C PHE A 120 -19.31 -7.61 -6.93
N ALA A 121 -19.24 -6.37 -7.42
CA ALA A 121 -18.03 -5.86 -8.07
C ALA A 121 -16.84 -5.77 -7.09
N HIS A 122 -17.10 -5.38 -5.84
CA HIS A 122 -16.10 -5.32 -4.79
C HIS A 122 -15.57 -6.73 -4.47
N SER A 123 -16.43 -7.74 -4.36
CA SER A 123 -15.97 -9.11 -4.07
C SER A 123 -15.12 -9.69 -5.20
N ILE A 124 -15.49 -9.44 -6.46
CA ILE A 124 -14.71 -9.88 -7.63
C ILE A 124 -13.36 -9.15 -7.71
N THR A 125 -13.34 -7.83 -7.58
CA THR A 125 -12.07 -7.08 -7.59
C THR A 125 -11.18 -7.43 -6.39
N GLY A 126 -11.78 -7.64 -5.22
CA GLY A 126 -11.11 -8.09 -4.00
C GLY A 126 -10.42 -9.44 -4.16
N ILE A 127 -11.09 -10.45 -4.73
CA ILE A 127 -10.45 -11.77 -4.92
C ILE A 127 -9.35 -11.75 -5.97
N ILE A 128 -9.47 -10.92 -7.01
CA ILE A 128 -8.39 -10.67 -7.97
C ILE A 128 -7.18 -10.07 -7.24
N ILE A 129 -7.39 -9.02 -6.44
CA ILE A 129 -6.34 -8.38 -5.64
C ILE A 129 -5.67 -9.40 -4.71
N ILE A 130 -6.44 -10.21 -3.97
CA ILE A 130 -5.92 -11.24 -3.07
C ILE A 130 -5.04 -12.21 -3.86
N SER A 131 -5.56 -12.76 -4.96
CA SER A 131 -4.85 -13.75 -5.78
C SER A 131 -3.52 -13.21 -6.28
N PHE A 132 -3.51 -11.99 -6.82
CA PHE A 132 -2.28 -11.36 -7.30
C PHE A 132 -1.35 -10.92 -6.16
N THR A 133 -1.87 -10.56 -4.98
CA THR A 133 -1.05 -10.24 -3.80
C THR A 133 -0.22 -11.45 -3.36
N PHE A 134 -0.77 -12.67 -3.46
CA PHE A 134 -0.04 -13.91 -3.17
C PHE A 134 0.81 -14.42 -4.35
N LEU A 135 0.40 -14.13 -5.58
CA LEU A 135 1.22 -14.40 -6.76
C LEU A 135 2.51 -13.58 -6.78
N GLN A 136 2.49 -12.36 -6.23
CA GLN A 136 3.65 -11.47 -6.23
C GLN A 136 4.88 -12.03 -5.50
N PRO A 137 4.78 -12.57 -4.27
CA PRO A 137 5.87 -13.31 -3.64
C PRO A 137 6.35 -14.51 -4.45
N ILE A 138 5.46 -15.26 -5.10
CA ILE A 138 5.83 -16.40 -5.94
C ILE A 138 6.68 -15.92 -7.13
N ILE A 139 6.25 -14.86 -7.82
CA ILE A 139 7.04 -14.21 -8.88
C ILE A 139 8.40 -13.75 -8.32
N ALA A 140 8.42 -13.20 -7.10
CA ALA A 140 9.64 -12.75 -6.45
C ALA A 140 10.63 -13.89 -6.10
N LEU A 141 10.17 -15.13 -5.95
CA LEU A 141 11.07 -16.30 -5.78
C LEU A 141 11.85 -16.61 -7.06
N PHE A 142 11.27 -16.33 -8.23
CA PHE A 142 11.94 -16.47 -9.53
C PHE A 142 12.83 -15.27 -9.89
N ARG A 143 13.12 -14.39 -8.91
CA ARG A 143 13.99 -13.23 -9.10
C ARG A 143 15.40 -13.68 -9.46
N CYS A 144 15.84 -13.35 -10.68
CA CYS A 144 17.19 -13.61 -11.16
C CYS A 144 18.26 -12.76 -10.43
N HIS A 145 19.53 -13.15 -10.54
CA HIS A 145 20.67 -12.42 -9.96
C HIS A 145 20.71 -10.94 -10.42
N PRO A 146 21.15 -9.97 -9.58
CA PRO A 146 21.20 -8.55 -9.95
C PRO A 146 21.92 -8.25 -11.26
N GLU A 147 22.98 -8.99 -11.58
CA GLU A 147 23.78 -8.84 -12.80
C GLU A 147 23.22 -9.59 -14.03
N SER A 148 22.06 -10.24 -13.90
CA SER A 148 21.46 -11.02 -14.99
C SER A 148 20.89 -10.12 -16.09
N ARG A 149 21.13 -10.47 -17.36
CA ARG A 149 20.51 -9.81 -18.53
C ARG A 149 18.98 -9.84 -18.52
N TYR A 150 18.36 -10.78 -17.81
CA TYR A 150 16.91 -10.91 -17.71
C TYR A 150 16.30 -10.13 -16.53
N ARG A 151 17.12 -9.41 -15.76
CA ARG A 151 16.67 -8.68 -14.56
C ARG A 151 15.68 -7.56 -14.89
N PHE A 152 15.78 -6.95 -16.07
CA PHE A 152 14.83 -5.93 -16.50
C PHE A 152 13.43 -6.51 -16.74
N ILE A 153 13.33 -7.74 -17.29
CA ILE A 153 12.04 -8.43 -17.52
C ILE A 153 11.37 -8.69 -16.18
N TYR A 154 12.10 -9.29 -15.23
CA TYR A 154 11.61 -9.50 -13.87
C TYR A 154 11.11 -8.19 -13.23
N ASN A 155 11.94 -7.13 -13.26
CA ASN A 155 11.59 -5.84 -12.66
C ASN A 155 10.35 -5.23 -13.34
N GLY A 156 10.22 -5.39 -14.65
CA GLY A 156 9.09 -4.90 -15.45
C GLY A 156 7.79 -5.63 -15.10
N ILE A 157 7.79 -6.96 -15.14
CA ILE A 157 6.60 -7.78 -14.83
C ILE A 157 6.17 -7.59 -13.38
N HIS A 158 7.09 -7.73 -12.42
CA HIS A 158 6.79 -7.58 -10.99
C HIS A 158 6.25 -6.17 -10.68
N GLY A 159 6.89 -5.14 -11.25
CA GLY A 159 6.47 -3.75 -11.11
C GLY A 159 5.11 -3.46 -11.74
N PHE A 160 4.86 -3.94 -12.96
CA PHE A 160 3.60 -3.73 -13.69
C PHE A 160 2.41 -4.39 -12.98
N ILE A 161 2.57 -5.67 -12.58
CA ILE A 161 1.53 -6.39 -11.83
C ILE A 161 1.29 -5.66 -10.50
N GLY A 162 2.35 -5.25 -9.80
CA GLY A 162 2.23 -4.61 -8.48
C GLY A 162 1.48 -3.29 -8.54
N PHE A 163 1.80 -2.48 -9.53
CA PHE A 163 1.12 -1.22 -9.77
C PHE A 163 -0.34 -1.43 -10.20
N SER A 164 -0.61 -2.44 -11.03
CA SER A 164 -1.98 -2.77 -11.47
C SER A 164 -2.87 -3.21 -10.30
N ILE A 165 -2.35 -4.04 -9.39
CA ILE A 165 -3.05 -4.41 -8.14
C ILE A 165 -3.33 -3.17 -7.31
N PHE A 166 -2.35 -2.26 -7.18
CA PHE A 166 -2.53 -1.03 -6.42
C PHE A 166 -3.65 -0.15 -7.00
N ILE A 167 -3.68 0.08 -8.31
CA ILE A 167 -4.77 0.83 -8.95
C ILE A 167 -6.12 0.13 -8.76
N LEU A 168 -6.17 -1.19 -8.93
CA LEU A 168 -7.39 -1.96 -8.71
C LEU A 168 -7.87 -1.85 -7.26
N SER A 169 -6.95 -1.83 -6.28
CA SER A 169 -7.30 -1.66 -4.86
C SER A 169 -7.99 -0.32 -4.56
N ILE A 170 -7.59 0.75 -5.25
CA ILE A 170 -8.25 2.06 -5.14
C ILE A 170 -9.70 1.91 -5.61
N VAL A 171 -9.92 1.29 -6.77
CA VAL A 171 -11.27 1.02 -7.30
C VAL A 171 -12.08 0.19 -6.30
N THR A 172 -11.51 -0.87 -5.74
CA THR A 172 -12.18 -1.74 -4.75
C THR A 172 -12.58 -0.99 -3.47
N LEU A 173 -11.72 -0.07 -2.98
CA LEU A 173 -12.05 0.81 -1.84
C LEU A 173 -13.21 1.75 -2.17
N PHE A 174 -13.24 2.33 -3.37
CA PHE A 174 -14.37 3.16 -3.80
C PHE A 174 -15.66 2.35 -3.95
N LEU A 175 -15.60 1.13 -4.48
CA LEU A 175 -16.78 0.25 -4.58
C LEU A 175 -17.42 -0.02 -3.21
N ALA A 176 -16.60 -0.19 -2.16
CA ALA A 176 -17.09 -0.36 -0.80
C ALA A 176 -17.97 0.81 -0.36
N MET A 177 -17.64 2.06 -0.71
CA MET A 177 -18.42 3.25 -0.31
C MET A 177 -19.85 3.28 -0.88
N HIS A 178 -20.16 2.42 -1.85
CA HIS A 178 -21.49 2.27 -2.44
C HIS A 178 -22.32 1.14 -1.80
N PHE A 179 -21.87 0.57 -0.68
CA PHE A 179 -22.65 -0.44 0.04
C PHE A 179 -23.80 0.22 0.79
N ALA A 180 -24.95 -0.47 0.88
CA ALA A 180 -26.14 0.05 1.55
C ALA A 180 -25.87 0.41 3.02
N GLN A 181 -25.07 -0.42 3.70
CA GLN A 181 -24.63 -0.19 5.07
C GLN A 181 -23.96 1.19 5.21
N PHE A 182 -23.14 1.60 4.25
CA PHE A 182 -22.34 2.81 4.33
C PHE A 182 -23.03 4.08 3.82
N VAL A 183 -24.36 4.11 3.61
CA VAL A 183 -25.04 5.26 2.99
C VAL A 183 -24.74 6.61 3.67
N SER A 184 -24.80 6.67 5.01
CA SER A 184 -24.48 7.89 5.78
C SER A 184 -22.98 8.12 6.00
N PHE A 185 -22.12 7.15 5.66
CA PHE A 185 -20.67 7.28 5.67
C PHE A 185 -20.11 7.68 4.29
N LYS A 186 -20.86 7.39 3.22
CA LYS A 186 -20.43 7.47 1.82
C LYS A 186 -19.74 8.79 1.45
N LYS A 187 -20.41 9.93 1.67
CA LYS A 187 -19.86 11.24 1.26
C LYS A 187 -18.53 11.55 1.96
N PHE A 188 -18.46 11.29 3.26
CA PHE A 188 -17.24 11.48 4.04
C PHE A 188 -16.14 10.52 3.59
N GLY A 189 -16.44 9.23 3.49
CA GLY A 189 -15.49 8.20 3.05
C GLY A 189 -14.94 8.48 1.65
N GLN A 190 -15.80 8.85 0.70
CA GLN A 190 -15.39 9.24 -0.65
C GLN A 190 -14.49 10.49 -0.63
N GLY A 191 -14.84 11.53 0.12
CA GLY A 191 -14.01 12.73 0.24
C GLY A 191 -12.61 12.41 0.76
N ILE A 192 -12.51 11.58 1.80
CA ILE A 192 -11.23 11.13 2.33
C ILE A 192 -10.45 10.27 1.32
N LEU A 193 -11.10 9.31 0.65
CA LEU A 193 -10.45 8.47 -0.37
C LEU A 193 -9.95 9.29 -1.57
N ILE A 194 -10.71 10.31 -2.01
CA ILE A 194 -10.30 11.23 -3.07
C ILE A 194 -9.08 12.04 -2.61
N GLY A 195 -9.14 12.63 -1.41
CA GLY A 195 -8.03 13.40 -0.85
C GLY A 195 -6.76 12.55 -0.71
N TRP A 196 -6.89 11.31 -0.23
CA TRP A 196 -5.79 10.36 -0.17
C TRP A 196 -5.24 10.00 -1.55
N ALA A 197 -6.10 9.70 -2.54
CA ALA A 197 -5.66 9.35 -3.89
C ALA A 197 -4.91 10.52 -4.56
N ILE A 198 -5.40 11.75 -4.39
CA ILE A 198 -4.72 12.97 -4.83
C ILE A 198 -3.37 13.09 -4.13
N TRP A 199 -3.31 12.92 -2.80
CA TRP A 199 -2.06 12.98 -2.04
C TRP A 199 -1.04 11.95 -2.52
N VAL A 200 -1.45 10.70 -2.74
CA VAL A 200 -0.56 9.66 -3.27
C VAL A 200 -0.03 10.07 -4.64
N GLY A 201 -0.90 10.53 -5.55
CA GLY A 201 -0.49 11.03 -6.86
C GLY A 201 0.51 12.19 -6.77
N LEU A 202 0.25 13.17 -5.90
CA LEU A 202 1.17 14.28 -5.62
C LEU A 202 2.50 13.79 -5.06
N ALA A 203 2.49 12.83 -4.13
CA ALA A 203 3.73 12.26 -3.59
C ALA A 203 4.57 11.62 -4.70
N PHE A 204 3.97 10.81 -5.59
CA PHE A 204 4.67 10.26 -6.76
C PHE A 204 5.26 11.36 -7.65
N ILE A 205 4.48 12.40 -7.97
CA ILE A 205 4.95 13.53 -8.79
C ILE A 205 6.12 14.24 -8.11
N LEU A 206 6.05 14.50 -6.80
CA LEU A 206 7.13 15.15 -6.04
C LEU A 206 8.41 14.29 -6.02
N PHE A 207 8.29 12.97 -5.83
CA PHE A 207 9.44 12.08 -5.90
C PHE A 207 10.07 12.02 -7.30
N GLU A 208 9.26 11.93 -8.36
CA GLU A 208 9.76 11.98 -9.75
C GLU A 208 10.39 13.34 -10.07
N PHE A 209 9.80 14.44 -9.60
CA PHE A 209 10.34 15.78 -9.77
C PHE A 209 11.71 15.93 -9.11
N ILE A 210 11.87 15.43 -7.88
CA ILE A 210 13.17 15.37 -7.20
C ILE A 210 14.16 14.52 -8.00
N GLU A 211 13.77 13.34 -8.50
CA GLU A 211 14.65 12.53 -9.35
C GLU A 211 15.11 13.30 -10.59
N PHE A 212 14.18 13.91 -11.30
CA PHE A 212 14.42 14.69 -12.51
C PHE A 212 15.37 15.87 -12.24
N LEU A 213 15.11 16.69 -11.22
CA LEU A 213 15.95 17.83 -10.86
C LEU A 213 17.40 17.43 -10.55
N PHE A 214 17.61 16.28 -9.91
CA PHE A 214 18.96 15.83 -9.60
C PHE A 214 19.66 15.18 -10.79
N ILE A 215 18.92 14.55 -11.71
CA ILE A 215 19.48 14.02 -12.96
C ILE A 215 19.93 15.17 -13.87
N THR A 216 19.07 16.18 -14.10
CA THR A 216 19.41 17.34 -14.95
C THR A 216 20.61 18.09 -14.41
N LYS A 217 20.62 18.36 -13.10
CA LYS A 217 21.76 19.00 -12.42
C LYS A 217 23.05 18.16 -12.47
N LYS A 218 22.96 16.82 -12.52
CA LYS A 218 24.13 15.95 -12.67
C LYS A 218 24.69 16.01 -14.09
N ILE A 219 23.83 15.95 -15.10
CA ILE A 219 24.21 16.05 -16.51
C ILE A 219 24.90 17.40 -16.77
N SER A 220 24.29 18.49 -16.32
CA SER A 220 24.87 19.84 -16.47
C SER A 220 26.24 20.00 -15.79
N ALA A 221 26.44 19.40 -14.60
CA ALA A 221 27.73 19.44 -13.92
C ALA A 221 28.80 18.61 -14.66
N ALA A 222 28.44 17.42 -15.17
CA ALA A 222 29.35 16.58 -15.95
C ALA A 222 29.74 17.23 -17.28
N GLU A 223 28.80 17.93 -17.93
CA GLU A 223 29.05 18.68 -19.16
C GLU A 223 29.98 19.88 -18.92
N LEU A 224 29.83 20.58 -17.79
CA LEU A 224 30.73 21.66 -17.40
C LEU A 224 32.16 21.13 -17.17
N GLU A 225 32.30 20.03 -16.42
CA GLU A 225 33.58 19.39 -16.12
C GLU A 225 34.27 18.86 -17.39
N SER A 226 33.52 18.30 -18.35
CA SER A 226 34.07 17.87 -19.63
C SER A 226 34.57 19.04 -20.47
N ARG A 227 33.84 20.17 -20.50
CA ARG A 227 34.24 21.38 -21.23
C ARG A 227 35.47 22.05 -20.62
N GLU A 228 35.56 22.09 -19.29
CA GLU A 228 36.75 22.60 -18.59
C GLU A 228 37.97 21.72 -18.87
N SER A 229 37.81 20.39 -18.77
CA SER A 229 38.87 19.42 -19.06
C SER A 229 39.40 19.53 -20.49
N GLU A 230 38.51 19.73 -21.48
CA GLU A 230 38.89 19.93 -22.88
C GLU A 230 39.64 21.26 -23.07
N THR A 231 39.16 22.34 -22.45
CA THR A 231 39.82 23.66 -22.50
C THR A 231 41.24 23.60 -21.91
N ILE A 232 41.40 22.89 -20.80
CA ILE A 232 42.71 22.66 -20.17
C ILE A 232 43.63 21.88 -21.10
N ARG A 233 43.15 20.77 -21.70
CA ARG A 233 43.93 19.97 -22.65
C ARG A 233 44.41 20.78 -23.84
N LEU A 234 43.56 21.64 -24.41
CA LEU A 234 43.93 22.51 -25.53
C LEU A 234 45.01 23.52 -25.15
N LYS A 235 44.91 24.15 -23.96
CA LYS A 235 45.94 25.07 -23.46
C LYS A 235 47.29 24.36 -23.24
N PHE A 236 47.28 23.16 -22.68
CA PHE A 236 48.50 22.37 -22.47
C PHE A 236 49.12 21.89 -23.78
N ALA A 237 48.31 21.47 -24.76
CA ALA A 237 48.79 21.11 -26.09
C ALA A 237 49.49 22.30 -26.78
N ALA A 238 48.95 23.52 -26.61
CA ALA A 238 49.59 24.74 -27.11
C ALA A 238 50.90 25.09 -26.39
N MET A 239 51.08 24.65 -25.13
CA MET A 239 52.25 24.96 -24.30
C MET A 239 53.39 23.92 -24.43
N ASN A 240 53.21 22.86 -25.23
CA ASN A 240 54.18 21.77 -25.50
C ASN A 240 54.75 21.09 -24.22
N SER A 241 54.00 21.10 -23.10
CA SER A 241 54.43 20.48 -21.85
C SER A 241 53.94 19.03 -21.74
N ARG A 242 54.84 18.08 -21.41
CA ARG A 242 54.59 16.62 -21.44
C ARG A 242 53.95 16.01 -20.18
N THR A 243 53.51 16.81 -19.21
CA THR A 243 53.04 16.29 -17.90
C THR A 243 51.56 16.63 -17.67
N LEU A 244 50.70 15.61 -17.72
CA LEU A 244 49.28 15.73 -17.36
C LEU A 244 49.13 15.65 -15.83
N PRO A 245 48.35 16.56 -15.21
CA PRO A 245 48.08 16.48 -13.78
C PRO A 245 47.20 15.26 -13.47
N THR A 246 47.63 14.46 -12.48
CA THR A 246 46.85 13.37 -11.89
C THR A 246 45.82 13.94 -10.93
N ILE A 247 44.53 13.77 -11.22
CA ILE A 247 43.44 14.18 -10.34
C ILE A 247 43.24 13.08 -9.27
N PRO A 248 43.36 13.37 -7.97
CA PRO A 248 43.06 12.41 -6.92
C PRO A 248 41.56 12.12 -6.88
N VAL A 249 41.19 10.84 -6.97
CA VAL A 249 39.79 10.39 -6.87
C VAL A 249 39.40 10.33 -5.39
N SER A 250 38.56 11.26 -4.93
CA SER A 250 37.99 11.21 -3.59
C SER A 250 36.88 10.15 -3.50
N ASN A 251 36.96 9.26 -2.51
CA ASN A 251 35.94 8.23 -2.25
C ASN A 251 34.69 8.73 -1.50
N GLU A 252 34.62 10.02 -1.14
CA GLU A 252 33.48 10.58 -0.40
C GLU A 252 32.26 10.85 -1.30
N LYS A 253 31.06 10.51 -0.80
CA LYS A 253 29.81 10.85 -1.48
C LYS A 253 29.65 12.37 -1.56
N PRO A 254 29.45 12.95 -2.76
CA PRO A 254 29.34 14.39 -2.90
C PRO A 254 28.18 14.95 -2.08
N LYS A 255 28.37 16.10 -1.40
CA LYS A 255 27.37 16.76 -0.52
C LYS A 255 25.96 16.85 -1.16
N ARG A 256 25.89 17.00 -2.48
CA ARG A 256 24.65 17.02 -3.26
C ARG A 256 23.84 15.72 -3.19
N THR A 257 24.47 14.54 -3.22
CA THR A 257 23.74 13.27 -3.11
C THR A 257 23.17 13.08 -1.71
N GLN A 258 23.90 13.49 -0.68
CA GLN A 258 23.41 13.47 0.71
C GLN A 258 22.16 14.35 0.90
N LEU A 259 22.14 15.55 0.31
CA LEU A 259 20.98 16.45 0.33
C LEU A 259 19.75 15.82 -0.35
N LYS A 260 19.93 15.18 -1.51
CA LYS A 260 18.85 14.45 -2.23
C LYS A 260 18.24 13.36 -1.35
N ASP A 261 19.12 12.59 -0.73
CA ASP A 261 18.74 11.44 0.09
C ASP A 261 17.98 11.90 1.33
N GLY A 262 18.45 12.96 2.01
CA GLY A 262 17.75 13.60 3.12
C GLY A 262 16.37 14.13 2.73
N LEU A 263 16.25 14.87 1.62
CA LEU A 263 14.97 15.40 1.15
C LEU A 263 13.93 14.30 0.91
N LYS A 264 14.35 13.21 0.27
CA LYS A 264 13.46 12.06 0.04
C LYS A 264 13.03 11.37 1.31
N ILE A 265 13.93 11.21 2.29
CA ILE A 265 13.58 10.64 3.60
C ILE A 265 12.52 11.51 4.28
N VAL A 266 12.70 12.83 4.30
CA VAL A 266 11.70 13.76 4.85
C VAL A 266 10.37 13.61 4.13
N LEU A 267 10.36 13.57 2.79
CA LEU A 267 9.14 13.40 2.00
C LEU A 267 8.44 12.06 2.28
N LEU A 268 9.20 10.98 2.50
CA LEU A 268 8.65 9.68 2.88
C LEU A 268 8.01 9.72 4.27
N VAL A 269 8.65 10.37 5.25
CA VAL A 269 8.08 10.55 6.59
C VAL A 269 6.79 11.35 6.52
N VAL A 270 6.77 12.47 5.77
CA VAL A 270 5.56 13.27 5.55
C VAL A 270 4.47 12.42 4.90
N HIS A 271 4.80 11.61 3.88
CA HIS A 271 3.86 10.70 3.24
C HIS A 271 3.24 9.72 4.26
N ILE A 272 4.06 9.08 5.10
CA ILE A 272 3.60 8.13 6.12
C ILE A 272 2.65 8.81 7.10
N LEU A 273 3.00 10.01 7.59
CA LEU A 273 2.16 10.77 8.54
C LEU A 273 0.81 11.16 7.92
N VAL A 274 0.81 11.67 6.69
CA VAL A 274 -0.42 12.05 5.98
C VAL A 274 -1.26 10.81 5.67
N ALA A 275 -0.67 9.73 5.15
CA ALA A 275 -1.38 8.48 4.89
C ALA A 275 -1.98 7.90 6.17
N LEU A 276 -1.23 7.90 7.27
CA LEU A 276 -1.72 7.47 8.59
C LEU A 276 -2.90 8.32 9.06
N SER A 277 -2.87 9.64 8.85
CA SER A 277 -3.99 10.52 9.21
C SER A 277 -5.28 10.17 8.46
N PHE A 278 -5.19 9.90 7.16
CA PHE A 278 -6.33 9.46 6.35
C PHE A 278 -6.83 8.07 6.77
N THR A 279 -5.92 7.13 7.02
CA THR A 279 -6.22 5.79 7.54
C THR A 279 -6.96 5.87 8.87
N LEU A 280 -6.45 6.65 9.84
CA LEU A 280 -7.08 6.83 11.14
C LEU A 280 -8.45 7.50 11.02
N ALA A 281 -8.59 8.54 10.18
CA ALA A 281 -9.86 9.21 9.96
C ALA A 281 -10.94 8.24 9.45
N LEU A 282 -10.61 7.38 8.49
CA LEU A 282 -11.53 6.36 7.98
C LEU A 282 -11.85 5.31 9.03
N VAL A 283 -10.85 4.73 9.71
CA VAL A 283 -11.04 3.66 10.70
C VAL A 283 -11.84 4.15 11.91
N ILE A 284 -11.51 5.33 12.46
CA ILE A 284 -12.22 5.89 13.62
C ILE A 284 -13.67 6.19 13.25
N LYS A 285 -13.92 6.76 12.06
CA LYS A 285 -15.29 7.08 11.64
C LYS A 285 -16.09 5.84 11.29
N LEU A 286 -15.44 4.79 10.74
CA LEU A 286 -16.05 3.49 10.49
C LEU A 286 -16.49 2.85 11.81
N ARG A 287 -15.63 2.86 12.85
CA ARG A 287 -15.95 2.30 14.17
C ARG A 287 -16.94 3.13 14.97
N LYS A 288 -16.91 4.47 14.92
CA LYS A 288 -17.86 5.30 15.69
C LYS A 288 -19.31 5.18 15.24
N LYS A 289 -19.55 4.55 14.09
CA LYS A 289 -20.87 4.47 13.47
C LYS A 289 -21.62 3.18 13.80
N TYR A 290 -20.90 2.15 14.23
CA TYR A 290 -21.39 0.79 14.46
C TYR A 290 -20.79 0.25 15.74
#